data_AF-A0AAD6CQY3-F1
#
_entry.id   AF-A0AAD6CQY3-F1
#
_cell.length_a   1.000
_cell.length_b   1.000
_cell.length_c   1.000
_cell.angle_alpha   90.00
_cell.angle_beta   90.00
_cell.angle_gamma   90.00
#
_symmetry.space_group_name_H-M   'P 1'
#
loop_
_entity.id
_entity.type
_entity.pdbx_description
1 polymer ?
#
loop_
_entity_poly.entity_id
_entity_poly.type
_entity_poly.pdbx_seq_one_letter_code
_entity_poly.pdbx_strand_id
1 'polypeptide(L)'
;MRISSTLCRLAGGAFAVSFLFESALAASIEQWKTRTVYQTMTDRFARTDGSITAPCNASAGLYCGGTWQGTIDKLDYIQDMGFDAVMISPIIENVAGRVSYGEAYHGYWPLDLYSLNSHFGSKQDLLDLSKEIHDRGMYLMMDTVINNMAYMTNYSNPATSIDYSVFTPFNNEDYFHPYCIITNWNNFTDAQLCQTGDNQTALPDLYTEHADVQDLLLNWTRDTMSEYSIDGLRIDAAKSVTPAFLRRYSDEIGAFMTGEVMQQEASIICDYQTNYMGSLPNYPIYYSMLAAFTQGNVSVLVDQVQTMKTSCPDVNALVSFSENHDVERFASFTDDISLAKNAVTWTLLFDGVPFIYQGQEQHFKGSGTPLNRAALWTSGYDNSSALVPVITTLNKIRKHAYRMDSSYVDTASYNIYEGSSEIAFTKGVEGRQVIMLLSNQGTSSTPYTLTLPATYNAGTNVTEVLSCKTYMVNEWDATLVVDMDSGLPRVFFPTALMSGSGICGYSAANLSYTQVKTGVTTSLGTKAQQLTGQAALGAFFLALMTLVF
;
A
#
# COMPACT_ATOMS: atom_id res chain seq x y z
N MET A 1 43.10 -36.75 58.99
CA MET A 1 43.67 -38.05 58.56
C MET A 1 42.84 -38.53 57.36
N ARG A 2 43.46 -38.67 56.17
CA ARG A 2 42.91 -39.14 54.85
C ARG A 2 41.82 -38.24 54.24
N ILE A 3 41.98 -37.47 53.15
CA ILE A 3 42.45 -37.68 51.75
C ILE A 3 41.71 -38.78 50.98
N SER A 4 40.81 -38.38 50.06
CA SER A 4 40.76 -38.65 48.59
C SER A 4 39.39 -38.21 48.03
N SER A 5 39.29 -37.17 47.18
CA SER A 5 39.20 -37.19 45.69
C SER A 5 38.00 -38.01 45.16
N THR A 6 37.06 -37.52 44.32
CA THR A 6 37.24 -36.83 43.03
C THR A 6 35.86 -36.37 42.48
N LEU A 7 35.88 -35.45 41.51
CA LEU A 7 34.87 -35.10 40.47
C LEU A 7 33.92 -33.90 40.69
N CYS A 8 34.44 -32.74 40.30
CA CYS A 8 33.99 -31.94 39.14
C CYS A 8 32.48 -31.86 38.88
N ARG A 9 31.86 -30.72 39.21
CA ARG A 9 30.71 -30.18 38.47
C ARG A 9 30.96 -28.71 38.17
N LEU A 10 31.11 -28.41 36.88
CA LEU A 10 31.03 -27.07 36.33
C LEU A 10 29.65 -26.48 36.65
N ALA A 11 29.63 -25.36 37.37
CA ALA A 11 28.48 -24.46 37.38
C ALA A 11 28.70 -23.43 36.26
N GLY A 12 28.37 -23.82 35.03
CA GLY A 12 28.19 -22.87 33.94
C GLY A 12 26.87 -22.14 34.16
N GLY A 13 26.94 -20.87 34.56
CA GLY A 13 25.77 -19.99 34.60
C GLY A 13 25.25 -19.79 33.18
N ALA A 14 24.10 -20.37 32.88
CA ALA A 14 23.38 -20.11 31.65
C ALA A 14 22.92 -18.64 31.67
N PHE A 15 23.57 -17.79 30.87
CA PHE A 15 22.95 -16.56 30.40
C PHE A 15 21.81 -16.99 29.47
N ALA A 16 20.60 -17.05 30.01
CA ALA A 16 19.41 -17.06 29.19
C ALA A 16 19.33 -15.69 28.50
N VAL A 17 19.76 -15.64 27.24
CA VAL A 17 19.37 -14.57 26.33
C VAL A 17 17.88 -14.79 26.09
N SER A 18 17.05 -14.11 26.88
CA SER A 18 15.63 -13.99 26.61
C SER A 18 15.49 -13.25 25.29
N PHE A 19 15.36 -13.98 24.19
CA PHE A 19 14.69 -13.46 23.01
C PHE A 19 13.27 -13.11 23.47
N LEU A 20 13.03 -11.84 23.74
CA LEU A 20 11.70 -11.28 23.70
C LEU A 20 11.25 -11.49 22.26
N PHE A 21 10.48 -12.56 22.02
CA PHE A 21 9.51 -12.55 20.94
C PHE A 21 8.59 -11.38 21.27
N GLU A 22 8.88 -10.20 20.71
CA GLU A 22 7.84 -9.22 20.49
C GLU A 22 6.77 -9.98 19.72
N SER A 23 5.64 -10.24 20.37
CA SER A 23 4.41 -10.55 19.66
C SER A 23 4.24 -9.42 18.66
N ALA A 24 4.60 -9.67 17.40
CA ALA A 24 4.50 -8.71 16.32
C ALA A 24 3.01 -8.44 16.12
N LEU A 25 2.50 -7.43 16.81
CA LEU A 25 1.21 -6.85 16.47
C LEU A 25 1.41 -6.28 15.06
N ALA A 26 0.57 -6.73 14.12
CA ALA A 26 0.51 -6.19 12.77
C ALA A 26 0.41 -4.65 12.81
N ALA A 27 0.92 -3.99 11.78
CA ALA A 27 1.11 -2.56 11.82
C ALA A 27 -0.23 -1.79 11.81
N SER A 28 -0.29 -0.72 12.61
CA SER A 28 -1.46 0.13 12.77
C SER A 28 -1.67 1.07 11.57
N ILE A 29 -2.85 1.68 11.47
CA ILE A 29 -3.15 2.70 10.44
C ILE A 29 -2.10 3.82 10.42
N GLU A 30 -1.71 4.31 11.60
CA GLU A 30 -0.70 5.37 11.72
C GLU A 30 0.66 4.97 11.15
N GLN A 31 1.05 3.70 11.34
CA GLN A 31 2.29 3.19 10.74
C GLN A 31 2.16 3.06 9.22
N TRP A 32 1.01 2.62 8.72
CA TRP A 32 0.75 2.46 7.28
C TRP A 32 0.63 3.79 6.51
N LYS A 33 0.11 4.86 7.14
CA LYS A 33 0.11 6.23 6.57
C LYS A 33 1.48 6.70 6.11
N THR A 34 2.56 6.20 6.73
CA THR A 34 3.94 6.55 6.36
C THR A 34 4.45 5.80 5.13
N ARG A 35 3.81 4.70 4.74
CA ARG A 35 4.28 3.78 3.71
C ARG A 35 3.87 4.18 2.30
N THR A 36 4.56 3.61 1.32
CA THR A 36 4.13 3.58 -0.08
C THR A 36 4.17 2.13 -0.59
N VAL A 37 3.05 1.68 -1.14
CA VAL A 37 2.81 0.26 -1.45
C VAL A 37 3.01 -0.03 -2.92
N TYR A 38 3.78 -1.06 -3.23
CA TYR A 38 3.86 -1.65 -4.57
C TYR A 38 2.96 -2.89 -4.62
N GLN A 39 1.87 -2.80 -5.40
CA GLN A 39 0.91 -3.88 -5.57
C GLN A 39 1.38 -4.83 -6.67
N THR A 40 1.64 -6.08 -6.28
CA THR A 40 2.02 -7.16 -7.18
C THR A 40 0.84 -8.10 -7.44
N MET A 41 0.91 -8.83 -8.55
CA MET A 41 0.13 -10.03 -8.76
C MET A 41 1.11 -11.18 -8.82
N THR A 42 1.06 -12.11 -7.86
CA THR A 42 2.16 -13.07 -7.61
C THR A 42 2.50 -13.88 -8.86
N ASP A 43 1.51 -14.39 -9.58
CA ASP A 43 1.69 -15.14 -10.84
C ASP A 43 2.31 -14.31 -11.98
N ARG A 44 2.25 -12.99 -11.89
CA ARG A 44 2.58 -12.05 -12.98
C ARG A 44 3.76 -11.15 -12.66
N PHE A 45 4.28 -11.14 -11.44
CA PHE A 45 5.35 -10.24 -11.03
C PHE A 45 6.73 -10.76 -11.45
N ALA A 46 7.11 -11.93 -10.95
CA ALA A 46 8.45 -12.48 -11.12
C ALA A 46 8.49 -13.99 -10.95
N ARG A 47 9.29 -14.66 -11.80
CA ARG A 47 9.45 -16.11 -11.83
C ARG A 47 10.72 -16.54 -11.09
N THR A 48 10.71 -17.72 -10.48
CA THR A 48 11.89 -18.31 -9.82
C THR A 48 13.07 -18.52 -10.76
N ASP A 49 12.82 -18.78 -12.05
CA ASP A 49 13.88 -18.95 -13.05
C ASP A 49 14.47 -17.62 -13.54
N GLY A 50 13.97 -16.48 -13.05
CA GLY A 50 14.40 -15.14 -13.44
C GLY A 50 14.11 -14.77 -14.90
N SER A 51 13.31 -15.57 -15.62
CA SER A 51 13.06 -15.36 -17.03
C SER A 51 12.30 -14.07 -17.29
N ILE A 52 12.85 -13.21 -18.15
CA ILE A 52 12.20 -11.99 -18.66
C ILE A 52 11.52 -12.19 -20.02
N THR A 53 11.64 -13.38 -20.60
CA THR A 53 11.09 -13.72 -21.92
C THR A 53 10.05 -14.85 -21.88
N ALA A 54 9.78 -15.41 -20.70
CA ALA A 54 8.76 -16.44 -20.54
C ALA A 54 7.41 -15.91 -21.06
N PRO A 55 6.72 -16.65 -21.95
CA PRO A 55 5.49 -16.18 -22.54
C PRO A 55 4.39 -16.12 -21.48
N CYS A 56 3.66 -15.00 -21.44
CA CYS A 56 2.45 -14.85 -20.64
C CYS A 56 1.39 -14.12 -21.45
N ASN A 57 0.44 -14.87 -22.02
CA ASN A 57 -0.68 -14.27 -22.73
C ASN A 57 -1.79 -13.93 -21.73
N ALA A 58 -1.90 -12.65 -21.38
CA ALA A 58 -2.91 -12.17 -20.44
C ALA A 58 -4.35 -12.57 -20.84
N SER A 59 -4.68 -12.56 -22.14
CA SER A 59 -5.99 -12.95 -22.66
C SER A 59 -6.34 -14.42 -22.44
N ALA A 60 -5.33 -15.28 -22.25
CA ALA A 60 -5.57 -16.69 -21.99
C ALA A 60 -6.03 -16.95 -20.55
N GLY A 61 -5.74 -16.02 -19.63
CA GLY A 61 -6.11 -16.13 -18.22
C GLY A 61 -5.48 -17.33 -17.50
N LEU A 62 -4.30 -17.78 -17.91
CA LEU A 62 -3.64 -18.96 -17.33
C LEU A 62 -2.60 -18.55 -16.30
N TYR A 63 -2.18 -19.50 -15.47
CA TYR A 63 -0.96 -19.35 -14.68
C TYR A 63 0.25 -19.14 -15.62
N CYS A 64 1.01 -18.08 -15.34
CA CYS A 64 2.24 -17.73 -16.05
C CYS A 64 3.51 -18.05 -15.22
N GLY A 65 3.34 -18.51 -13.98
CA GLY A 65 4.38 -19.11 -13.14
C GLY A 65 5.22 -18.12 -12.35
N GLY A 66 4.67 -16.95 -12.03
CA GLY A 66 5.24 -16.09 -10.99
C GLY A 66 5.11 -16.70 -9.59
N THR A 67 6.04 -16.38 -8.69
CA THR A 67 6.22 -17.06 -7.40
C THR A 67 6.65 -16.11 -6.29
N TRP A 68 6.55 -16.54 -5.04
CA TRP A 68 7.11 -15.81 -3.89
C TRP A 68 8.64 -15.73 -3.96
N GLN A 69 9.34 -16.82 -4.34
CA GLN A 69 10.79 -16.76 -4.56
C GLN A 69 11.18 -15.74 -5.66
N GLY A 70 10.47 -15.75 -6.78
CA GLY A 70 10.70 -14.74 -7.83
C GLY A 70 10.46 -13.31 -7.32
N THR A 71 9.50 -13.14 -6.41
CA THR A 71 9.23 -11.84 -5.76
C THR A 71 10.43 -11.42 -4.88
N ILE A 72 10.99 -12.33 -4.09
CA ILE A 72 12.22 -12.11 -3.31
C ILE A 72 13.35 -11.62 -4.23
N ASP A 73 13.57 -12.31 -5.36
CA ASP A 73 14.63 -12.01 -6.32
C ASP A 73 14.48 -10.63 -7.00
N LYS A 74 13.32 -9.98 -6.84
CA LYS A 74 12.98 -8.67 -7.42
C LYS A 74 12.63 -7.60 -6.38
N LEU A 75 12.88 -7.85 -5.09
CA LEU A 75 12.67 -6.82 -4.06
C LEU A 75 13.54 -5.57 -4.28
N ASP A 76 14.75 -5.70 -4.85
CA ASP A 76 15.60 -4.54 -5.20
C ASP A 76 14.90 -3.62 -6.21
N TYR A 77 14.22 -4.16 -7.22
CA TYR A 77 13.47 -3.38 -8.20
C TYR A 77 12.38 -2.52 -7.55
N ILE A 78 11.68 -3.09 -6.56
CA ILE A 78 10.65 -2.38 -5.79
C ILE A 78 11.29 -1.33 -4.87
N GLN A 79 12.31 -1.72 -4.12
CA GLN A 79 12.92 -0.88 -3.09
C GLN A 79 13.72 0.29 -3.68
N ASP A 80 14.37 0.11 -4.82
CA ASP A 80 15.14 1.16 -5.52
C ASP A 80 14.23 2.29 -6.03
N MET A 81 12.98 1.98 -6.38
CA MET A 81 11.94 2.97 -6.66
C MET A 81 11.43 3.69 -5.40
N GLY A 82 11.86 3.26 -4.22
CA GLY A 82 11.56 3.89 -2.94
C GLY A 82 10.25 3.43 -2.30
N PHE A 83 9.64 2.32 -2.75
CA PHE A 83 8.55 1.68 -2.03
C PHE A 83 9.06 1.02 -0.74
N ASP A 84 8.22 1.00 0.29
CA ASP A 84 8.53 0.34 1.57
C ASP A 84 7.40 -0.56 2.08
N ALA A 85 6.52 -0.98 1.17
CA ALA A 85 5.57 -2.04 1.40
C ALA A 85 5.25 -2.77 0.09
N VAL A 86 4.95 -4.06 0.18
CA VAL A 86 4.55 -4.91 -0.95
C VAL A 86 3.20 -5.53 -0.63
N MET A 87 2.26 -5.42 -1.56
CA MET A 87 1.02 -6.18 -1.52
C MET A 87 1.14 -7.38 -2.48
N ILE A 88 0.79 -8.58 -1.99
CA ILE A 88 0.73 -9.82 -2.78
C ILE A 88 -0.72 -10.29 -2.96
N SER A 89 -0.95 -11.13 -3.98
CA SER A 89 -2.23 -11.81 -4.22
C SER A 89 -2.64 -12.70 -3.04
N PRO A 90 -3.92 -13.14 -2.97
CA PRO A 90 -4.34 -14.09 -1.94
C PRO A 90 -3.53 -15.38 -1.99
N ILE A 91 -3.09 -15.85 -0.82
CA ILE A 91 -2.09 -16.92 -0.70
C ILE A 91 -2.70 -18.32 -0.65
N ILE A 92 -4.00 -18.43 -0.45
CA ILE A 92 -4.72 -19.68 -0.18
C ILE A 92 -4.90 -20.53 -1.43
N GLU A 93 -5.07 -21.83 -1.24
CA GLU A 93 -5.35 -22.76 -2.31
C GLU A 93 -6.63 -22.37 -3.05
N ASN A 94 -6.54 -22.39 -4.37
CA ASN A 94 -7.62 -22.03 -5.27
C ASN A 94 -8.13 -23.24 -6.04
N VAL A 95 -9.33 -23.15 -6.61
CA VAL A 95 -9.87 -24.21 -7.47
C VAL A 95 -8.90 -24.57 -8.61
N ALA A 96 -8.69 -25.87 -8.79
CA ALA A 96 -7.93 -26.40 -9.90
C ALA A 96 -8.81 -26.54 -11.15
N GLY A 97 -8.19 -26.35 -12.32
CA GLY A 97 -8.88 -26.47 -13.61
C GLY A 97 -9.02 -25.14 -14.33
N ARG A 98 -9.76 -25.17 -15.45
CA ARG A 98 -9.86 -24.06 -16.37
C ARG A 98 -11.28 -23.93 -16.91
N VAL A 99 -11.79 -22.70 -16.92
CA VAL A 99 -13.03 -22.29 -17.60
C VAL A 99 -12.72 -21.45 -18.85
N SER A 100 -13.73 -20.93 -19.54
CA SER A 100 -13.51 -20.22 -20.82
C SER A 100 -12.60 -18.98 -20.67
N TYR A 101 -12.63 -18.33 -19.51
CA TYR A 101 -11.84 -17.13 -19.21
C TYR A 101 -10.56 -17.41 -18.39
N GLY A 102 -10.21 -18.68 -18.17
CA GLY A 102 -8.90 -19.05 -17.62
C GLY A 102 -8.94 -19.89 -16.34
N GLU A 103 -7.86 -19.77 -15.58
CA GLU A 103 -7.54 -20.45 -14.32
C GLU A 103 -7.47 -19.45 -13.16
N ALA A 104 -7.41 -19.94 -11.93
CA ALA A 104 -7.41 -19.12 -10.71
C ALA A 104 -6.07 -18.41 -10.39
N TYR A 105 -5.31 -17.97 -11.41
CA TYR A 105 -3.95 -17.40 -11.23
C TYR A 105 -3.90 -16.14 -10.35
N HIS A 106 -5.04 -15.49 -10.18
CA HIS A 106 -5.20 -14.25 -9.44
C HIS A 106 -5.39 -14.48 -7.93
N GLY A 107 -5.75 -15.69 -7.50
CA GLY A 107 -5.92 -16.05 -6.07
C GLY A 107 -7.33 -15.86 -5.49
N TYR A 108 -8.27 -15.30 -6.24
CA TYR A 108 -9.62 -14.92 -5.78
C TYR A 108 -10.69 -16.02 -5.88
N TRP A 109 -10.32 -17.27 -6.19
CA TRP A 109 -11.22 -18.43 -6.24
C TRP A 109 -10.86 -19.48 -5.18
N PRO A 110 -11.04 -19.16 -3.89
CA PRO A 110 -10.54 -19.98 -2.81
C PRO A 110 -11.27 -21.32 -2.68
N LEU A 111 -10.51 -22.36 -2.34
CA LEU A 111 -10.97 -23.73 -2.15
C LEU A 111 -10.68 -24.24 -0.72
N ASP A 112 -9.44 -24.08 -0.27
CA ASP A 112 -8.99 -24.50 1.06
C ASP A 112 -8.22 -23.35 1.72
N LEU A 113 -8.77 -22.83 2.82
CA LEU A 113 -8.17 -21.73 3.57
C LEU A 113 -6.85 -22.13 4.26
N TYR A 114 -6.67 -23.40 4.61
CA TYR A 114 -5.51 -23.88 5.37
C TYR A 114 -4.39 -24.44 4.50
N SER A 115 -4.59 -24.48 3.19
CA SER A 115 -3.60 -24.85 2.20
C SER A 115 -3.16 -23.62 1.42
N LEU A 116 -1.87 -23.56 1.06
CA LEU A 116 -1.30 -22.49 0.25
C LEU A 116 -1.47 -22.79 -1.25
N ASN A 117 -1.56 -21.74 -2.06
CA ASN A 117 -1.54 -21.88 -3.52
C ASN A 117 -0.18 -22.42 -3.99
N SER A 118 -0.15 -23.72 -4.32
CA SER A 118 1.06 -24.42 -4.73
C SER A 118 1.72 -23.88 -6.00
N HIS A 119 1.02 -23.08 -6.81
CA HIS A 119 1.62 -22.41 -7.97
C HIS A 119 2.56 -21.26 -7.56
N PHE A 120 2.36 -20.65 -6.39
CA PHE A 120 3.16 -19.51 -5.93
C PHE A 120 4.41 -19.93 -5.16
N GLY A 121 4.42 -21.13 -4.59
CA GLY A 121 5.56 -21.70 -3.88
C GLY A 121 5.14 -22.57 -2.70
N SER A 122 6.13 -22.92 -1.90
CA SER A 122 5.98 -23.64 -0.64
C SER A 122 5.72 -22.67 0.51
N LYS A 123 5.30 -23.22 1.66
CA LYS A 123 5.25 -22.50 2.93
C LYS A 123 6.57 -21.82 3.29
N GLN A 124 7.70 -22.46 3.01
CA GLN A 124 9.01 -21.88 3.30
C GLN A 124 9.28 -20.65 2.43
N ASP A 125 8.87 -20.66 1.15
CA ASP A 125 9.06 -19.52 0.25
C ASP A 125 8.26 -18.29 0.73
N LEU A 126 7.07 -18.48 1.32
CA LEU A 126 6.29 -17.37 1.89
C LEU A 126 6.90 -16.83 3.19
N LEU A 127 7.42 -17.71 4.06
CA LEU A 127 8.17 -17.31 5.25
C LEU A 127 9.43 -16.53 4.89
N ASP A 128 10.17 -17.00 3.87
CA ASP A 128 11.37 -16.33 3.36
C ASP A 128 11.03 -14.99 2.72
N LEU A 129 9.92 -14.88 1.98
CA LEU A 129 9.44 -13.60 1.43
C LEU A 129 9.15 -12.59 2.53
N SER A 130 8.39 -13.00 3.54
CA SER A 130 8.09 -12.15 4.70
C SER A 130 9.38 -11.68 5.38
N LYS A 131 10.29 -12.61 5.66
CA LYS A 131 11.59 -12.32 6.26
C LYS A 131 12.41 -11.33 5.44
N GLU A 132 12.55 -11.54 4.13
CA GLU A 132 13.34 -10.66 3.26
C GLU A 132 12.73 -9.25 3.14
N ILE A 133 11.40 -9.13 3.16
CA ILE A 133 10.70 -7.85 3.25
C ILE A 133 11.03 -7.13 4.56
N HIS A 134 10.99 -7.83 5.70
CA HIS A 134 11.27 -7.22 7.01
C HIS A 134 12.76 -6.88 7.20
N ASP A 135 13.68 -7.70 6.72
CA ASP A 135 15.13 -7.42 6.73
C ASP A 135 15.45 -6.11 5.99
N ARG A 136 14.61 -5.71 5.02
CA ARG A 136 14.68 -4.46 4.27
C ARG A 136 13.95 -3.29 4.92
N GLY A 137 13.30 -3.51 6.07
CA GLY A 137 12.46 -2.52 6.76
C GLY A 137 11.17 -2.17 6.03
N MET A 138 10.68 -3.09 5.18
CA MET A 138 9.45 -2.96 4.40
C MET A 138 8.31 -3.73 5.07
N TYR A 139 7.06 -3.46 4.67
CA TYR A 139 5.87 -4.18 5.15
C TYR A 139 5.30 -5.14 4.09
N LEU A 140 4.75 -6.27 4.55
CA LEU A 140 4.04 -7.24 3.72
C LEU A 140 2.53 -7.10 3.94
N MET A 141 1.80 -6.81 2.86
CA MET A 141 0.35 -6.81 2.82
C MET A 141 -0.17 -8.04 2.07
N MET A 142 -1.18 -8.69 2.63
CA MET A 142 -1.85 -9.83 2.02
C MET A 142 -3.25 -9.43 1.53
N ASP A 143 -3.53 -9.69 0.26
CA ASP A 143 -4.91 -9.66 -0.25
C ASP A 143 -5.70 -10.87 0.27
N THR A 144 -6.94 -10.65 0.69
CA THR A 144 -7.72 -11.62 1.47
C THR A 144 -9.17 -11.65 1.02
N VAL A 145 -9.65 -12.86 0.69
CA VAL A 145 -11.07 -13.10 0.38
C VAL A 145 -11.76 -13.67 1.62
N ILE A 146 -12.75 -12.96 2.14
CA ILE A 146 -13.56 -13.40 3.28
C ILE A 146 -15.06 -13.54 2.94
N ASN A 147 -15.42 -13.29 1.68
CA ASN A 147 -16.81 -13.26 1.21
C ASN A 147 -17.32 -14.63 0.74
N ASN A 148 -16.52 -15.33 -0.07
CA ASN A 148 -16.98 -16.50 -0.81
C ASN A 148 -15.90 -17.59 -0.89
N MET A 149 -16.36 -18.81 -1.19
CA MET A 149 -15.54 -19.88 -1.76
C MET A 149 -15.69 -19.86 -3.29
N ALA A 150 -15.08 -20.79 -4.02
CA ALA A 150 -15.25 -20.90 -5.46
C ALA A 150 -15.42 -22.35 -5.93
N TYR A 151 -16.24 -22.55 -6.96
CA TYR A 151 -16.49 -23.86 -7.54
C TYR A 151 -16.71 -23.78 -9.04
N MET A 152 -15.97 -24.59 -9.81
CA MET A 152 -16.13 -24.66 -11.26
C MET A 152 -17.32 -25.55 -11.64
N THR A 153 -18.45 -24.94 -11.98
CA THR A 153 -19.68 -25.63 -12.39
C THR A 153 -19.70 -26.03 -13.86
N ASN A 154 -18.84 -25.44 -14.70
CA ASN A 154 -18.72 -25.74 -16.13
C ASN A 154 -20.07 -25.70 -16.88
N TYR A 155 -20.81 -24.60 -16.73
CA TYR A 155 -22.16 -24.36 -17.27
C TYR A 155 -23.29 -25.16 -16.62
N SER A 156 -23.01 -26.00 -15.63
CA SER A 156 -24.04 -26.62 -14.80
C SER A 156 -24.72 -25.56 -13.91
N ASN A 157 -25.97 -25.81 -13.52
CA ASN A 157 -26.71 -24.89 -12.65
C ASN A 157 -26.07 -24.83 -11.25
N PRO A 158 -25.50 -23.69 -10.81
CA PRO A 158 -24.85 -23.62 -9.51
C PRO A 158 -25.76 -23.97 -8.34
N ALA A 159 -27.06 -23.63 -8.44
CA ALA A 159 -28.06 -23.92 -7.42
C ALA A 159 -28.16 -25.42 -7.03
N THR A 160 -27.69 -26.32 -7.89
CA THR A 160 -27.82 -27.77 -7.70
C THR A 160 -26.52 -28.55 -7.94
N SER A 161 -25.43 -27.88 -8.31
CA SER A 161 -24.21 -28.55 -8.79
C SER A 161 -22.95 -28.29 -7.96
N ILE A 162 -23.02 -27.38 -6.98
CA ILE A 162 -21.93 -27.14 -6.03
C ILE A 162 -21.84 -28.35 -5.09
N ASP A 163 -20.67 -28.98 -5.03
CA ASP A 163 -20.32 -29.95 -4.00
C ASP A 163 -19.67 -29.18 -2.84
N TYR A 164 -20.45 -28.84 -1.82
CA TYR A 164 -19.94 -28.09 -0.67
C TYR A 164 -18.89 -28.85 0.14
N SER A 165 -18.79 -30.18 0.01
CA SER A 165 -17.86 -30.98 0.80
C SER A 165 -16.39 -30.77 0.45
N VAL A 166 -16.11 -30.12 -0.69
CA VAL A 166 -14.72 -29.84 -1.13
C VAL A 166 -14.12 -28.61 -0.45
N PHE A 167 -14.93 -27.73 0.14
CA PHE A 167 -14.43 -26.50 0.74
C PHE A 167 -13.89 -26.76 2.14
N THR A 168 -12.73 -26.18 2.46
CA THR A 168 -12.13 -26.29 3.79
C THR A 168 -11.94 -24.89 4.38
N PRO A 169 -12.48 -24.60 5.59
CA PRO A 169 -13.21 -25.48 6.50
C PRO A 169 -14.72 -25.61 6.20
N PHE A 170 -15.26 -24.85 5.26
CA PHE A 170 -16.71 -24.69 5.04
C PHE A 170 -17.32 -25.87 4.26
N ASN A 171 -17.15 -27.09 4.74
CA ASN A 171 -17.46 -28.32 4.01
C ASN A 171 -18.96 -28.74 4.01
N ASN A 172 -19.86 -27.79 4.24
CA ASN A 172 -21.30 -28.01 4.34
C ASN A 172 -22.06 -26.82 3.75
N GLU A 173 -23.19 -27.08 3.08
CA GLU A 173 -24.07 -26.04 2.52
C GLU A 173 -24.60 -25.06 3.57
N ASP A 174 -24.72 -25.47 4.83
CA ASP A 174 -25.17 -24.63 5.96
C ASP A 174 -24.30 -23.38 6.20
N TYR A 175 -23.06 -23.35 5.68
CA TYR A 175 -22.18 -22.19 5.76
C TYR A 175 -22.42 -21.16 4.66
N PHE A 176 -23.31 -21.42 3.69
CA PHE A 176 -23.47 -20.59 2.49
C PHE A 176 -24.90 -20.14 2.26
N HIS A 177 -25.04 -18.91 1.78
CA HIS A 177 -26.30 -18.40 1.27
C HIS A 177 -26.87 -19.30 0.15
N PRO A 178 -28.20 -19.50 0.10
CA PRO A 178 -28.83 -20.21 -0.99
C PRO A 178 -28.53 -19.50 -2.31
N TYR A 179 -28.37 -20.26 -3.38
CA TYR A 179 -28.03 -19.68 -4.66
C TYR A 179 -29.04 -18.61 -5.11
N CYS A 180 -28.53 -17.40 -5.29
CA CYS A 180 -29.15 -16.33 -6.03
C CYS A 180 -28.06 -15.52 -6.75
N ILE A 181 -28.45 -14.86 -7.83
CA ILE A 181 -27.54 -13.98 -8.59
C ILE A 181 -27.77 -12.53 -8.18
N ILE A 182 -26.70 -11.74 -8.14
CA ILE A 182 -26.80 -10.30 -7.95
C ILE A 182 -27.39 -9.69 -9.22
N THR A 183 -28.64 -9.22 -9.13
CA THR A 183 -29.34 -8.61 -10.27
C THR A 183 -29.22 -7.09 -10.31
N ASN A 184 -28.91 -6.46 -9.17
CA ASN A 184 -28.71 -5.03 -9.05
C ASN A 184 -27.51 -4.73 -8.14
N TRP A 185 -26.38 -4.37 -8.74
CA TRP A 185 -25.17 -4.03 -8.00
C TRP A 185 -25.30 -2.77 -7.13
N ASN A 186 -26.33 -1.95 -7.30
CA ASN A 186 -26.61 -0.80 -6.43
C ASN A 186 -27.52 -1.18 -5.25
N ASN A 187 -28.04 -2.41 -5.21
CA ASN A 187 -28.69 -2.96 -4.02
C ASN A 187 -27.65 -3.73 -3.19
N PHE A 188 -27.21 -3.12 -2.10
CA PHE A 188 -26.13 -3.67 -1.28
C PHE A 188 -26.56 -4.97 -0.58
N THR A 189 -27.84 -5.09 -0.24
CA THR A 189 -28.39 -6.33 0.32
C THR A 189 -28.31 -7.47 -0.70
N ASP A 190 -28.61 -7.22 -1.98
CA ASP A 190 -28.43 -8.26 -3.01
C ASP A 190 -26.94 -8.62 -3.12
N ALA A 191 -26.05 -7.62 -3.11
CA ALA A 191 -24.61 -7.86 -3.17
C ALA A 191 -24.03 -8.59 -1.95
N GLN A 192 -24.75 -8.60 -0.82
CA GLN A 192 -24.34 -9.18 0.47
C GLN A 192 -24.96 -10.55 0.77
N LEU A 193 -26.04 -10.93 0.08
CA LEU A 193 -26.78 -12.17 0.32
C LEU A 193 -26.80 -13.11 -0.89
N CYS A 194 -26.29 -12.65 -2.04
CA CYS A 194 -26.28 -13.41 -3.29
C CYS A 194 -24.87 -13.61 -3.84
N GLN A 195 -24.74 -14.63 -4.67
CA GLN A 195 -23.46 -15.06 -5.20
C GLN A 195 -22.96 -14.12 -6.30
N THR A 196 -21.68 -13.78 -6.20
CA THR A 196 -20.88 -13.28 -7.32
C THR A 196 -20.55 -14.45 -8.26
N GLY A 197 -19.80 -14.18 -9.33
CA GLY A 197 -19.43 -15.20 -10.31
C GLY A 197 -20.52 -15.49 -11.33
N ASP A 198 -20.43 -16.64 -11.98
CA ASP A 198 -21.32 -17.04 -13.07
C ASP A 198 -21.58 -18.56 -13.09
N ASN A 199 -22.18 -19.05 -14.18
CA ASN A 199 -22.47 -20.48 -14.33
C ASN A 199 -21.27 -21.31 -14.78
N GLN A 200 -20.10 -20.72 -15.02
CA GLN A 200 -18.85 -21.45 -15.25
C GLN A 200 -18.07 -21.62 -13.97
N THR A 201 -17.93 -20.52 -13.21
CA THR A 201 -17.34 -20.50 -11.88
C THR A 201 -18.32 -19.81 -10.94
N ALA A 202 -18.99 -20.62 -10.12
CA ALA A 202 -19.81 -20.13 -9.03
C ALA A 202 -18.91 -19.65 -7.90
N LEU A 203 -19.32 -18.58 -7.21
CA LEU A 203 -18.66 -18.09 -6.01
C LEU A 203 -19.65 -18.21 -4.84
N PRO A 204 -19.78 -19.41 -4.22
CA PRO A 204 -20.71 -19.62 -3.11
C PRO A 204 -20.43 -18.65 -1.98
N ASP A 205 -21.43 -17.85 -1.66
CA ASP A 205 -21.36 -16.72 -0.74
C ASP A 205 -21.54 -17.22 0.71
N LEU A 206 -20.61 -16.89 1.58
CA LEU A 206 -20.60 -17.36 2.97
C LEU A 206 -21.66 -16.59 3.79
N TYR A 207 -22.30 -17.28 4.73
CA TYR A 207 -23.16 -16.66 5.74
C TYR A 207 -22.32 -15.85 6.74
N THR A 208 -21.86 -14.67 6.32
CA THR A 208 -21.06 -13.79 7.19
C THR A 208 -21.88 -13.19 8.34
N GLU A 209 -23.17 -13.50 8.46
CA GLU A 209 -24.04 -13.26 9.60
C GLU A 209 -23.91 -14.31 10.71
N HIS A 210 -23.44 -15.52 10.37
CA HIS A 210 -23.36 -16.62 11.32
C HIS A 210 -22.06 -16.55 12.15
N ALA A 211 -22.20 -16.66 13.47
CA ALA A 211 -21.09 -16.47 14.39
C ALA A 211 -19.95 -17.49 14.18
N ASP A 212 -20.28 -18.73 13.81
CA ASP A 212 -19.30 -19.78 13.51
C ASP A 212 -18.48 -19.47 12.25
N VAL A 213 -19.11 -18.99 11.18
CA VAL A 213 -18.43 -18.51 9.97
C VAL A 213 -17.50 -17.35 10.31
N GLN A 214 -18.01 -16.35 11.04
CA GLN A 214 -17.22 -15.19 11.46
C GLN A 214 -16.02 -15.60 12.31
N ASP A 215 -16.22 -16.47 13.31
CA ASP A 215 -15.18 -16.93 14.22
C ASP A 215 -14.11 -17.74 13.47
N LEU A 216 -14.50 -18.58 12.51
CA LEU A 216 -13.58 -19.33 11.66
C LEU A 216 -12.69 -18.38 10.83
N LEU A 217 -13.28 -17.39 10.16
CA LEU A 217 -12.55 -16.41 9.35
C LEU A 217 -11.62 -15.55 10.21
N LEU A 218 -12.08 -15.10 11.38
CA LEU A 218 -11.27 -14.34 12.34
C LEU A 218 -10.07 -15.14 12.84
N ASN A 219 -10.29 -16.39 13.26
CA ASN A 219 -9.22 -17.25 13.76
C ASN A 219 -8.21 -17.58 12.65
N TRP A 220 -8.70 -17.99 11.48
CA TRP A 220 -7.86 -18.25 10.32
C TRP A 220 -7.00 -17.04 9.96
N THR A 221 -7.57 -15.84 9.96
CA THR A 221 -6.85 -14.61 9.64
C THR A 221 -5.76 -14.33 10.67
N ARG A 222 -6.08 -14.41 11.97
CA ARG A 222 -5.09 -14.20 13.04
C ARG A 222 -3.93 -15.19 12.96
N ASP A 223 -4.25 -16.47 12.77
CA ASP A 223 -3.25 -17.52 12.67
C ASP A 223 -2.37 -17.32 11.44
N THR A 224 -2.97 -17.01 10.29
CA THR A 224 -2.25 -16.71 9.03
C THR A 224 -1.35 -15.49 9.17
N MET A 225 -1.87 -14.39 9.71
CA MET A 225 -1.08 -13.18 9.91
C MET A 225 0.08 -13.41 10.88
N SER A 226 -0.16 -14.18 11.95
CA SER A 226 0.90 -14.53 12.93
C SER A 226 1.93 -15.49 12.35
N GLU A 227 1.51 -16.46 11.53
CA GLU A 227 2.38 -17.49 10.96
C GLU A 227 3.32 -16.91 9.90
N TYR A 228 2.81 -16.02 9.05
CA TYR A 228 3.55 -15.43 7.94
C TYR A 228 4.01 -13.99 8.21
N SER A 229 3.86 -13.51 9.45
CA SER A 229 4.21 -12.15 9.88
C SER A 229 3.65 -11.07 8.94
N ILE A 230 2.35 -11.13 8.63
CA ILE A 230 1.70 -10.16 7.74
C ILE A 230 1.44 -8.85 8.49
N ASP A 231 1.82 -7.72 7.89
CA ASP A 231 1.74 -6.39 8.52
C ASP A 231 0.40 -5.68 8.30
N GLY A 232 -0.38 -6.11 7.31
CA GLY A 232 -1.67 -5.52 6.98
C GLY A 232 -2.43 -6.31 5.90
N LEU A 233 -3.70 -5.99 5.71
CA LEU A 233 -4.58 -6.72 4.79
C LEU A 233 -5.20 -5.79 3.73
N ARG A 234 -5.43 -6.34 2.54
CA ARG A 234 -6.45 -5.81 1.61
C ARG A 234 -7.59 -6.81 1.59
N ILE A 235 -8.82 -6.35 1.81
CA ILE A 235 -10.01 -7.20 1.86
C ILE A 235 -10.73 -7.08 0.52
N ASP A 236 -10.78 -8.19 -0.20
CA ASP A 236 -11.51 -8.33 -1.46
C ASP A 236 -13.02 -8.22 -1.23
N ALA A 237 -13.73 -7.64 -2.20
CA ALA A 237 -15.19 -7.60 -2.23
C ALA A 237 -15.83 -7.16 -0.90
N ALA A 238 -15.21 -6.22 -0.17
CA ALA A 238 -15.71 -5.78 1.13
C ALA A 238 -17.16 -5.26 1.05
N LYS A 239 -17.58 -4.70 -0.08
CA LYS A 239 -18.98 -4.34 -0.34
C LYS A 239 -19.97 -5.51 -0.19
N SER A 240 -19.54 -6.73 -0.52
CA SER A 240 -20.34 -7.95 -0.45
C SER A 240 -20.33 -8.59 0.93
N VAL A 241 -19.47 -8.16 1.84
CA VAL A 241 -19.49 -8.63 3.22
C VAL A 241 -20.49 -7.81 4.03
N THR A 242 -21.19 -8.45 4.97
CA THR A 242 -22.14 -7.73 5.81
C THR A 242 -21.44 -6.62 6.62
N PRO A 243 -22.04 -5.42 6.75
CA PRO A 243 -21.39 -4.32 7.45
C PRO A 243 -21.10 -4.61 8.93
N ALA A 244 -21.94 -5.44 9.57
CA ALA A 244 -21.73 -5.90 10.94
C ALA A 244 -20.48 -6.78 11.08
N PHE A 245 -20.27 -7.71 10.15
CA PHE A 245 -19.07 -8.54 10.16
C PHE A 245 -17.83 -7.76 9.79
N LEU A 246 -17.87 -6.86 8.81
CA LEU A 246 -16.73 -5.98 8.49
C LEU A 246 -16.25 -5.19 9.71
N ARG A 247 -17.18 -4.59 10.46
CA ARG A 247 -16.84 -3.88 11.71
C ARG A 247 -16.18 -4.80 12.71
N ARG A 248 -16.80 -5.95 12.99
CA ARG A 248 -16.26 -6.95 13.90
C ARG A 248 -14.86 -7.39 13.47
N TYR A 249 -14.69 -7.70 12.20
CA TYR A 249 -13.43 -8.16 11.61
C TYR A 249 -12.33 -7.10 11.74
N SER A 250 -12.63 -5.83 11.42
CA SER A 250 -11.69 -4.71 11.61
C SER A 250 -11.28 -4.55 13.08
N ASP A 251 -12.26 -4.54 13.99
CA ASP A 251 -12.01 -4.32 15.42
C ASP A 251 -11.22 -5.47 16.07
N GLU A 252 -11.52 -6.71 15.66
CA GLU A 252 -10.96 -7.93 16.27
C GLU A 252 -9.61 -8.37 15.69
N ILE A 253 -9.29 -8.01 14.45
CA ILE A 253 -7.96 -8.23 13.86
C ILE A 253 -6.98 -7.15 14.33
N GLY A 254 -7.42 -5.89 14.43
CA GLY A 254 -6.62 -4.80 15.00
C GLY A 254 -5.39 -4.39 14.18
N ALA A 255 -5.31 -4.81 12.92
CA ALA A 255 -4.28 -4.43 11.96
C ALA A 255 -4.81 -3.38 10.98
N PHE A 256 -3.91 -2.67 10.27
CA PHE A 256 -4.34 -1.92 9.10
C PHE A 256 -4.97 -2.86 8.08
N MET A 257 -6.18 -2.51 7.66
CA MET A 257 -6.85 -3.15 6.54
C MET A 257 -7.54 -2.14 5.66
N THR A 258 -7.45 -2.36 4.35
CA THR A 258 -8.18 -1.60 3.34
C THR A 258 -9.19 -2.51 2.65
N GLY A 259 -10.48 -2.23 2.78
CA GLY A 259 -11.52 -3.07 2.17
C GLY A 259 -12.07 -2.49 0.87
N GLU A 260 -12.18 -3.33 -0.15
CA GLU A 260 -12.64 -2.93 -1.46
C GLU A 260 -14.16 -2.67 -1.48
N VAL A 261 -14.51 -1.39 -1.63
CA VAL A 261 -15.87 -0.96 -1.94
C VAL A 261 -15.81 -0.15 -3.24
N MET A 262 -16.03 -0.81 -4.38
CA MET A 262 -15.95 -0.18 -5.70
C MET A 262 -17.17 0.71 -5.97
N GLN A 263 -17.16 1.94 -5.44
CA GLN A 263 -18.23 2.94 -5.55
C GLN A 263 -17.65 4.34 -5.84
N GLN A 264 -18.39 5.15 -6.60
CA GLN A 264 -17.92 6.49 -7.00
C GLN A 264 -18.33 7.56 -5.98
N GLU A 265 -19.33 7.25 -5.16
CA GLU A 265 -19.96 8.16 -4.23
C GLU A 265 -19.14 8.32 -2.94
N ALA A 266 -18.67 9.54 -2.68
CA ALA A 266 -17.97 9.88 -1.45
C ALA A 266 -18.78 9.49 -0.20
N SER A 267 -20.09 9.73 -0.21
CA SER A 267 -20.96 9.40 0.93
C SER A 267 -20.91 7.93 1.31
N ILE A 268 -20.81 7.02 0.33
CA ILE A 268 -20.70 5.58 0.61
C ILE A 268 -19.33 5.26 1.20
N ILE A 269 -18.25 5.70 0.56
CA ILE A 269 -16.89 5.42 1.05
C ILE A 269 -16.67 5.99 2.46
N CYS A 270 -17.12 7.22 2.70
CA CYS A 270 -17.01 7.87 4.00
C CYS A 270 -17.90 7.23 5.07
N ASP A 271 -19.10 6.73 4.71
CA ASP A 271 -19.94 5.94 5.63
C ASP A 271 -19.25 4.64 6.03
N TYR A 272 -18.68 3.91 5.08
CA TYR A 272 -17.91 2.70 5.37
C TYR A 272 -16.71 2.99 6.26
N GLN A 273 -16.00 4.09 6.00
CA GLN A 273 -14.85 4.48 6.82
C GLN A 273 -15.27 4.78 8.27
N THR A 274 -16.43 5.42 8.43
CA THR A 274 -16.94 5.82 9.75
C THR A 274 -17.44 4.61 10.54
N ASN A 275 -18.11 3.68 9.86
CA ASN A 275 -18.93 2.68 10.54
C ASN A 275 -18.36 1.27 10.53
N TYR A 276 -17.50 0.89 9.56
CA TYR A 276 -17.15 -0.51 9.34
C TYR A 276 -15.63 -0.79 9.26
N MET A 277 -14.81 0.11 8.71
CA MET A 277 -13.37 -0.15 8.57
C MET A 277 -12.54 1.13 8.45
N GLY A 278 -11.29 1.12 8.92
CA GLY A 278 -10.47 2.33 8.96
C GLY A 278 -9.96 2.86 7.61
N SER A 279 -9.88 2.01 6.58
CA SER A 279 -9.35 2.36 5.26
C SER A 279 -10.12 1.67 4.12
N LEU A 280 -10.18 2.36 2.99
CA LEU A 280 -10.78 1.88 1.74
C LEU A 280 -9.96 2.40 0.54
N PRO A 281 -9.94 1.68 -0.61
CA PRO A 281 -9.54 2.24 -1.88
C PRO A 281 -10.41 3.45 -2.23
N ASN A 282 -9.75 4.58 -2.52
CA ASN A 282 -10.42 5.85 -2.75
C ASN A 282 -10.94 5.95 -4.20
N TYR A 283 -11.91 5.09 -4.54
CA TYR A 283 -12.56 5.06 -5.85
C TYR A 283 -13.15 6.43 -6.28
N PRO A 284 -13.78 7.24 -5.40
CA PRO A 284 -14.25 8.59 -5.77
C PRO A 284 -13.12 9.48 -6.31
N ILE A 285 -11.95 9.46 -5.66
CA ILE A 285 -10.78 10.20 -6.14
C ILE A 285 -10.20 9.57 -7.40
N TYR A 286 -10.16 8.24 -7.51
CA TYR A 286 -9.72 7.55 -8.74
C TYR A 286 -10.52 8.01 -9.97
N TYR A 287 -11.86 8.00 -9.90
CA TYR A 287 -12.70 8.38 -11.04
C TYR A 287 -12.56 9.87 -11.41
N SER A 288 -12.53 10.75 -10.41
CA SER A 288 -12.35 12.19 -10.65
C SER A 288 -10.95 12.53 -11.17
N MET A 289 -9.91 11.85 -10.68
CA MET A 289 -8.53 11.96 -11.19
C MET A 289 -8.43 11.49 -12.65
N LEU A 290 -9.05 10.35 -12.96
CA LEU A 290 -9.10 9.84 -14.33
C LEU A 290 -9.79 10.85 -15.25
N ALA A 291 -10.94 11.40 -14.86
CA ALA A 291 -11.63 12.43 -15.63
C ALA A 291 -10.78 13.71 -15.79
N ALA A 292 -10.08 14.15 -14.75
CA ALA A 292 -9.23 15.34 -14.81
C ALA A 292 -8.10 15.21 -15.83
N PHE A 293 -7.42 14.07 -15.85
CA PHE A 293 -6.26 13.88 -16.72
C PHE A 293 -6.56 13.24 -18.07
N THR A 294 -7.72 12.61 -18.27
CA THR A 294 -8.06 11.95 -19.56
C THR A 294 -9.23 12.61 -20.30
N GLN A 295 -10.08 13.37 -19.60
CA GLN A 295 -11.27 14.02 -20.19
C GLN A 295 -11.17 15.55 -20.18
N GLY A 296 -10.06 16.12 -19.71
CA GLY A 296 -9.77 17.55 -19.83
C GLY A 296 -10.45 18.45 -18.79
N ASN A 297 -11.06 17.90 -17.73
CA ASN A 297 -11.79 18.67 -16.73
C ASN A 297 -11.15 18.57 -15.34
N VAL A 298 -10.23 19.47 -15.01
CA VAL A 298 -9.51 19.43 -13.73
C VAL A 298 -10.38 19.77 -12.51
N SER A 299 -11.44 20.56 -12.69
CA SER A 299 -12.33 21.00 -11.60
C SER A 299 -13.02 19.85 -10.89
N VAL A 300 -13.37 18.77 -11.62
CA VAL A 300 -14.02 17.59 -11.00
C VAL A 300 -13.17 16.94 -9.92
N LEU A 301 -11.84 16.99 -10.05
CA LEU A 301 -10.94 16.49 -9.02
C LEU A 301 -10.89 17.43 -7.82
N VAL A 302 -10.85 18.74 -8.04
CA VAL A 302 -10.85 19.74 -6.96
C VAL A 302 -12.13 19.64 -6.12
N ASP A 303 -13.29 19.57 -6.77
CA ASP A 303 -14.60 19.42 -6.13
C ASP A 303 -14.69 18.10 -5.34
N GLN A 304 -14.19 17.01 -5.92
CA GLN A 304 -14.20 15.71 -5.27
C GLN A 304 -13.29 15.67 -4.05
N VAL A 305 -12.11 16.29 -4.10
CA VAL A 305 -11.20 16.41 -2.94
C VAL A 305 -11.88 17.17 -1.82
N GLN A 306 -12.53 18.29 -2.12
CA GLN A 306 -13.25 19.07 -1.12
C GLN A 306 -14.40 18.25 -0.51
N THR A 307 -15.16 17.53 -1.33
CA THR A 307 -16.25 16.66 -0.88
C THR A 307 -15.77 15.54 0.04
N MET A 308 -14.68 14.86 -0.32
CA MET A 308 -14.08 13.81 0.51
C MET A 308 -13.62 14.37 1.86
N LYS A 309 -12.92 15.50 1.86
CA LYS A 309 -12.40 16.13 3.09
C LYS A 309 -13.49 16.57 4.07
N THR A 310 -14.66 16.97 3.58
CA THR A 310 -15.79 17.36 4.45
C THR A 310 -16.61 16.18 4.94
N SER A 311 -16.58 15.06 4.20
CA SER A 311 -17.49 13.93 4.44
C SER A 311 -16.83 12.77 5.16
N CYS A 312 -15.54 12.51 4.91
CA CYS A 312 -14.81 11.39 5.48
C CYS A 312 -14.17 11.74 6.82
N PRO A 313 -14.11 10.79 7.77
CA PRO A 313 -13.47 11.01 9.07
C PRO A 313 -11.95 11.18 8.95
N ASP A 314 -11.28 10.46 8.05
CA ASP A 314 -9.84 10.59 7.83
C ASP A 314 -9.43 10.23 6.38
N VAL A 315 -9.33 11.24 5.52
CA VAL A 315 -8.89 11.04 4.12
C VAL A 315 -7.44 10.53 4.01
N ASN A 316 -6.61 10.70 5.03
CA ASN A 316 -5.22 10.23 5.01
C ASN A 316 -5.08 8.75 5.32
N ALA A 317 -6.12 8.12 5.89
CA ALA A 317 -6.14 6.68 6.11
C ALA A 317 -6.58 5.90 4.86
N LEU A 318 -7.21 6.53 3.86
CA LEU A 318 -7.66 5.89 2.63
C LEU A 318 -6.49 5.47 1.71
N VAL A 319 -6.75 4.59 0.74
CA VAL A 319 -5.76 4.20 -0.27
C VAL A 319 -5.89 5.07 -1.53
N SER A 320 -4.80 5.73 -1.91
CA SER A 320 -4.69 6.50 -3.16
C SER A 320 -4.10 5.62 -4.24
N PHE A 321 -4.77 5.51 -5.40
CA PHE A 321 -4.29 4.71 -6.53
C PHE A 321 -4.74 5.33 -7.86
N SER A 322 -4.07 4.95 -8.94
CA SER A 322 -4.46 5.32 -10.32
C SER A 322 -4.59 4.12 -11.26
N GLU A 323 -4.09 2.95 -10.87
CA GLU A 323 -4.29 1.67 -11.55
C GLU A 323 -4.45 0.56 -10.50
N ASN A 324 -5.21 -0.48 -10.84
CA ASN A 324 -5.25 -1.75 -10.10
C ASN A 324 -5.56 -2.90 -11.08
N HIS A 325 -5.84 -4.10 -10.57
CA HIS A 325 -6.07 -5.30 -11.39
C HIS A 325 -7.53 -5.51 -11.85
N ASP A 326 -8.46 -4.62 -11.48
CA ASP A 326 -9.90 -4.70 -11.81
C ASP A 326 -10.36 -3.57 -12.73
N VAL A 327 -9.69 -2.42 -12.69
CA VAL A 327 -9.95 -1.31 -13.61
C VAL A 327 -8.95 -1.30 -14.77
N GLU A 328 -9.29 -0.56 -15.82
CA GLU A 328 -8.37 -0.36 -16.93
C GLU A 328 -7.12 0.41 -16.51
N ARG A 329 -5.98 0.12 -17.13
CA ARG A 329 -4.75 0.87 -16.89
C ARG A 329 -4.89 2.31 -17.39
N PHE A 330 -4.22 3.27 -16.76
CA PHE A 330 -4.28 4.67 -17.16
C PHE A 330 -3.89 4.83 -18.65
N ALA A 331 -2.88 4.07 -19.08
CA ALA A 331 -2.37 4.12 -20.43
C ALA A 331 -3.27 3.45 -21.50
N SER A 332 -4.41 2.82 -21.12
CA SER A 332 -5.43 2.41 -22.09
C SER A 332 -6.31 3.60 -22.53
N PHE A 333 -6.47 4.60 -21.67
CA PHE A 333 -7.24 5.82 -21.99
C PHE A 333 -6.43 6.83 -22.79
N THR A 334 -5.13 6.95 -22.51
CA THR A 334 -4.22 7.85 -23.20
C THR A 334 -2.79 7.35 -23.15
N ASP A 335 -2.05 7.44 -24.27
CA ASP A 335 -0.62 7.08 -24.32
C ASP A 335 0.31 8.26 -23.99
N ASP A 336 -0.26 9.39 -23.54
CA ASP A 336 0.51 10.59 -23.25
C ASP A 336 1.29 10.43 -21.93
N ILE A 337 2.61 10.33 -22.05
CA ILE A 337 3.50 10.10 -20.91
C ILE A 337 3.50 11.27 -19.90
N SER A 338 3.19 12.49 -20.33
CA SER A 338 3.09 13.63 -19.41
C SER A 338 1.83 13.51 -18.56
N LEU A 339 0.70 13.09 -19.13
CA LEU A 339 -0.52 12.80 -18.37
C LEU A 339 -0.28 11.65 -17.37
N ALA A 340 0.41 10.58 -17.80
CA ALA A 340 0.78 9.49 -16.90
C ALA A 340 1.66 9.98 -15.73
N LYS A 341 2.65 10.86 -15.99
CA LYS A 341 3.49 11.49 -14.94
C LYS A 341 2.66 12.32 -13.96
N ASN A 342 1.64 13.05 -14.42
CA ASN A 342 0.73 13.79 -13.54
C ASN A 342 -0.10 12.83 -12.68
N ALA A 343 -0.61 11.74 -13.26
CA ALA A 343 -1.37 10.73 -12.52
C ALA A 343 -0.54 10.05 -11.42
N VAL A 344 0.70 9.62 -11.69
CA VAL A 344 1.56 9.06 -10.61
C VAL A 344 2.02 10.12 -9.60
N THR A 345 2.21 11.38 -10.01
CA THR A 345 2.50 12.49 -9.08
C THR A 345 1.34 12.70 -8.12
N TRP A 346 0.11 12.73 -8.63
CA TRP A 346 -1.10 12.75 -7.81
C TRP A 346 -1.15 11.56 -6.87
N THR A 347 -1.05 10.33 -7.39
CA THR A 347 -1.17 9.12 -6.57
C THR A 347 -0.18 9.11 -5.40
N LEU A 348 1.09 9.47 -5.62
CA LEU A 348 2.13 9.38 -4.60
C LEU A 348 2.14 10.53 -3.59
N LEU A 349 1.67 11.73 -3.95
CA LEU A 349 1.74 12.91 -3.08
C LEU A 349 0.40 13.37 -2.51
N PHE A 350 -0.71 12.85 -3.02
CA PHE A 350 -2.04 13.12 -2.48
C PHE A 350 -2.27 12.42 -1.12
N ASP A 351 -3.41 12.71 -0.50
CA ASP A 351 -3.83 12.12 0.77
C ASP A 351 -3.99 10.60 0.66
N GLY A 352 -3.62 9.90 1.73
CA GLY A 352 -3.76 8.46 1.82
C GLY A 352 -2.44 7.69 1.82
N VAL A 353 -2.59 6.37 1.86
CA VAL A 353 -1.53 5.40 1.60
C VAL A 353 -1.47 5.16 0.08
N PRO A 354 -0.41 5.57 -0.62
CA PRO A 354 -0.35 5.46 -2.06
C PRO A 354 0.00 4.04 -2.51
N PHE A 355 -0.74 3.54 -3.49
CA PHE A 355 -0.57 2.23 -4.12
C PHE A 355 -0.20 2.44 -5.59
N ILE A 356 0.87 1.77 -6.03
CA ILE A 356 1.26 1.68 -7.44
C ILE A 356 1.15 0.22 -7.87
N TYR A 357 0.37 -0.05 -8.90
CA TYR A 357 0.16 -1.40 -9.43
C TYR A 357 1.25 -1.78 -10.43
N GLN A 358 1.78 -2.99 -10.31
CA GLN A 358 2.86 -3.47 -11.18
C GLN A 358 2.59 -3.20 -12.67
N GLY A 359 3.62 -2.71 -13.36
CA GLY A 359 3.57 -2.37 -14.78
C GLY A 359 3.10 -0.95 -15.05
N GLN A 360 2.56 -0.23 -14.06
CA GLN A 360 2.26 1.20 -14.19
C GLN A 360 3.54 2.00 -14.44
N GLU A 361 4.62 1.70 -13.71
CA GLU A 361 5.95 2.29 -13.89
C GLU A 361 6.59 1.94 -15.25
N GLN A 362 6.08 0.88 -15.91
CA GLN A 362 6.46 0.45 -17.25
C GLN A 362 5.45 0.89 -18.33
N HIS A 363 4.48 1.74 -17.95
CA HIS A 363 3.46 2.30 -18.83
C HIS A 363 2.64 1.22 -19.58
N PHE A 364 2.27 0.13 -18.88
CA PHE A 364 1.42 -0.93 -19.42
C PHE A 364 0.01 -0.41 -19.78
N LYS A 365 -0.59 -0.97 -20.83
CA LYS A 365 -1.79 -0.40 -21.51
C LYS A 365 -3.03 -1.31 -21.52
N GLY A 366 -3.08 -2.31 -20.65
CA GLY A 366 -4.19 -3.27 -20.65
C GLY A 366 -5.54 -2.60 -20.37
N SER A 367 -6.49 -2.75 -21.30
CA SER A 367 -7.83 -2.14 -21.26
C SER A 367 -8.82 -2.94 -20.40
N GLY A 368 -8.43 -3.29 -19.18
CA GLY A 368 -9.25 -4.04 -18.22
C GLY A 368 -9.01 -5.55 -18.21
N THR A 369 -9.73 -6.28 -17.37
CA THR A 369 -9.50 -7.71 -17.12
C THR A 369 -9.83 -8.57 -18.35
N PRO A 370 -8.94 -9.50 -18.76
CA PRO A 370 -7.66 -9.87 -18.12
C PRO A 370 -6.42 -9.13 -18.68
N LEU A 371 -6.58 -8.23 -19.65
CA LEU A 371 -5.47 -7.53 -20.34
C LEU A 371 -4.64 -6.62 -19.41
N ASN A 372 -5.25 -6.05 -18.37
CA ASN A 372 -4.57 -5.26 -17.33
C ASN A 372 -3.67 -6.11 -16.40
N ARG A 373 -3.67 -7.45 -16.52
CA ARG A 373 -2.87 -8.38 -15.69
C ARG A 373 -1.63 -8.90 -16.42
N ALA A 374 -1.05 -8.11 -17.33
CA ALA A 374 0.17 -8.47 -18.05
C ALA A 374 1.34 -8.80 -17.09
N ALA A 375 2.19 -9.74 -17.49
CA ALA A 375 3.36 -10.12 -16.71
C ALA A 375 4.41 -9.00 -16.71
N LEU A 376 4.90 -8.62 -15.54
CA LEU A 376 5.86 -7.53 -15.41
C LEU A 376 7.22 -7.89 -16.00
N TRP A 377 7.65 -9.15 -15.89
CA TRP A 377 8.97 -9.57 -16.36
C TRP A 377 9.20 -9.33 -17.85
N THR A 378 8.14 -9.25 -18.66
CA THR A 378 8.26 -8.93 -20.09
C THR A 378 8.71 -7.50 -20.37
N SER A 379 8.68 -6.61 -19.36
CA SER A 379 9.30 -5.28 -19.43
C SER A 379 10.83 -5.33 -19.28
N GLY A 380 11.39 -6.46 -18.85
CA GLY A 380 12.80 -6.57 -18.48
C GLY A 380 13.16 -5.88 -17.16
N TYR A 381 12.17 -5.38 -16.40
CA TYR A 381 12.39 -4.58 -15.19
C TYR A 381 13.21 -3.31 -15.49
N ASP A 382 12.87 -2.62 -16.59
CA ASP A 382 13.63 -1.48 -17.08
C ASP A 382 13.52 -0.26 -16.15
N ASN A 383 14.56 -0.02 -15.36
CA ASN A 383 14.66 1.12 -14.46
C ASN A 383 14.84 2.47 -15.18
N SER A 384 15.03 2.46 -16.51
CA SER A 384 15.12 3.68 -17.34
C SER A 384 13.78 4.11 -17.95
N SER A 385 12.70 3.33 -17.75
CA SER A 385 11.35 3.71 -18.16
C SER A 385 10.96 5.10 -17.64
N ALA A 386 10.25 5.87 -18.46
CA ALA A 386 10.00 7.29 -18.21
C ALA A 386 9.28 7.62 -16.88
N LEU A 387 8.57 6.66 -16.28
CA LEU A 387 7.88 6.83 -15.00
C LEU A 387 8.74 6.43 -13.79
N VAL A 388 9.73 5.54 -13.95
CA VAL A 388 10.56 5.04 -12.85
C VAL A 388 11.33 6.17 -12.14
N PRO A 389 12.06 7.08 -12.84
CA PRO A 389 12.74 8.19 -12.18
C PRO A 389 11.80 9.16 -11.46
N VAL A 390 10.59 9.35 -12.01
CA VAL A 390 9.55 10.21 -11.42
C VAL A 390 9.05 9.59 -10.13
N ILE A 391 8.61 8.32 -10.16
CA ILE A 391 8.17 7.55 -8.98
C ILE A 391 9.27 7.55 -7.89
N THR A 392 10.52 7.29 -8.29
CA THR A 392 11.67 7.29 -7.37
C THR A 392 11.83 8.63 -6.67
N THR A 393 11.76 9.73 -7.41
CA THR A 393 11.89 11.08 -6.86
C THR A 393 10.73 11.43 -5.95
N LEU A 394 9.51 11.05 -6.33
CA LEU A 394 8.27 11.28 -5.56
C LEU A 394 8.28 10.51 -4.23
N ASN A 395 8.67 9.24 -4.23
CA ASN A 395 8.84 8.46 -3.00
C ASN A 395 9.90 9.08 -2.08
N LYS A 396 11.05 9.53 -2.64
CA LYS A 396 12.09 10.21 -1.85
C LYS A 396 11.58 11.50 -1.21
N ILE A 397 10.88 12.35 -1.96
CA ILE A 397 10.40 13.62 -1.41
C ILE A 397 9.28 13.40 -0.38
N ARG A 398 8.37 12.45 -0.60
CA ARG A 398 7.33 12.07 0.37
C ARG A 398 7.95 11.63 1.70
N LYS A 399 8.92 10.71 1.66
CA LYS A 399 9.65 10.25 2.84
C LYS A 399 10.45 11.37 3.50
N HIS A 400 11.05 12.26 2.71
CA HIS A 400 11.81 13.39 3.23
C HIS A 400 10.91 14.43 3.92
N ALA A 401 9.75 14.75 3.33
CA ALA A 401 8.76 15.63 3.93
C ALA A 401 8.30 15.12 5.29
N TYR A 402 8.01 13.81 5.40
CA TYR A 402 7.71 13.16 6.68
C TYR A 402 8.84 13.28 7.72
N ARG A 403 10.13 13.18 7.31
CA ARG A 403 11.26 13.39 8.22
C ARG A 403 11.39 14.85 8.68
N MET A 404 11.01 15.79 7.83
CA MET A 404 11.03 17.23 8.15
C MET A 404 9.83 17.64 9.02
N ASP A 405 8.71 16.96 8.88
CA ASP A 405 7.57 17.04 9.78
C ASP A 405 6.76 15.74 9.75
N SER A 406 6.67 15.06 10.89
CA SER A 406 5.91 13.81 11.01
C SER A 406 4.41 14.01 10.76
N SER A 407 3.87 15.22 10.97
CA SER A 407 2.46 15.51 10.69
C SER A 407 2.13 15.57 9.19
N TYR A 408 3.12 15.48 8.30
CA TYR A 408 2.92 15.52 6.84
C TYR A 408 1.89 14.48 6.38
N VAL A 409 1.95 13.27 6.93
CA VAL A 409 1.06 12.17 6.54
C VAL A 409 -0.36 12.33 7.07
N ASP A 410 -0.55 13.12 8.13
CA ASP A 410 -1.87 13.42 8.72
C ASP A 410 -2.46 14.76 8.25
N THR A 411 -1.68 15.56 7.52
CA THR A 411 -2.14 16.86 7.01
C THR A 411 -2.86 16.65 5.69
N ALA A 412 -4.18 16.85 5.64
CA ALA A 412 -4.93 16.75 4.38
C ALA A 412 -4.48 17.79 3.33
N SER A 413 -4.43 17.39 2.07
CA SER A 413 -4.04 18.21 0.94
C SER A 413 -5.07 19.32 0.70
N TYR A 414 -4.62 20.52 0.34
CA TYR A 414 -5.49 21.66 0.09
C TYR A 414 -5.21 22.27 -1.29
N ASN A 415 -6.26 22.56 -2.06
CA ASN A 415 -6.12 23.21 -3.35
C ASN A 415 -5.74 24.68 -3.16
N ILE A 416 -4.67 25.12 -3.84
CA ILE A 416 -4.18 26.51 -3.78
C ILE A 416 -4.29 27.23 -5.12
N TYR A 417 -4.58 26.48 -6.19
CA TYR A 417 -4.72 27.02 -7.53
C TYR A 417 -5.57 26.10 -8.40
N GLU A 418 -6.42 26.71 -9.21
CA GLU A 418 -7.19 26.06 -10.26
C GLU A 418 -7.20 26.98 -11.50
N GLY A 419 -6.66 26.48 -12.60
CA GLY A 419 -6.68 27.10 -13.91
C GLY A 419 -7.58 26.32 -14.87
N SER A 420 -7.46 26.58 -16.17
CA SER A 420 -8.20 25.82 -17.19
C SER A 420 -7.71 24.38 -17.33
N SER A 421 -6.41 24.17 -17.14
CA SER A 421 -5.75 22.87 -17.31
C SER A 421 -4.83 22.51 -16.15
N GLU A 422 -4.63 23.43 -15.21
CA GLU A 422 -3.67 23.31 -14.11
C GLU A 422 -4.41 23.28 -12.78
N ILE A 423 -3.91 22.46 -11.87
CA ILE A 423 -4.33 22.45 -10.46
C ILE A 423 -3.10 22.35 -9.59
N ALA A 424 -3.09 23.07 -8.47
CA ALA A 424 -2.02 22.93 -7.48
C ALA A 424 -2.58 22.64 -6.10
N PHE A 425 -1.89 21.75 -5.39
CA PHE A 425 -2.20 21.37 -4.02
C PHE A 425 -0.98 21.51 -3.13
N THR A 426 -1.23 21.88 -1.88
CA THR A 426 -0.24 21.91 -0.80
C THR A 426 -0.55 20.81 0.22
N LYS A 427 0.49 20.15 0.74
CA LYS A 427 0.40 19.15 1.81
C LYS A 427 1.55 19.33 2.81
N GLY A 428 1.22 19.29 4.10
CA GLY A 428 2.15 19.52 5.20
C GLY A 428 2.08 20.93 5.76
N VAL A 429 2.83 21.17 6.83
CA VAL A 429 2.79 22.45 7.56
C VAL A 429 3.50 23.57 6.81
N GLU A 430 3.08 24.80 7.06
CA GLU A 430 3.69 25.99 6.48
C GLU A 430 5.21 26.09 6.76
N GLY A 431 5.96 26.46 5.73
CA GLY A 431 7.43 26.46 5.70
C GLY A 431 8.09 25.10 5.48
N ARG A 432 7.32 24.01 5.46
CA ARG A 432 7.79 22.62 5.26
C ARG A 432 6.86 21.79 4.36
N GLN A 433 5.90 22.45 3.71
CA GLN A 433 4.93 21.83 2.84
C GLN A 433 5.56 21.40 1.51
N VAL A 434 5.01 20.33 0.94
CA VAL A 434 5.20 19.95 -0.46
C VAL A 434 4.08 20.59 -1.26
N ILE A 435 4.41 21.25 -2.37
CA ILE A 435 3.42 21.75 -3.34
C ILE A 435 3.53 20.93 -4.60
N MET A 436 2.45 20.30 -5.03
CA MET A 436 2.34 19.68 -6.35
C MET A 436 1.51 20.58 -7.27
N LEU A 437 2.06 20.91 -8.44
CA LEU A 437 1.38 21.58 -9.54
C LEU A 437 1.28 20.59 -10.70
N LEU A 438 0.05 20.31 -11.11
CA LEU A 438 -0.31 19.31 -12.09
C LEU A 438 -0.95 19.99 -13.30
N SER A 439 -0.86 19.35 -14.47
CA SER A 439 -1.44 19.83 -15.71
C SER A 439 -2.05 18.68 -16.53
N ASN A 440 -3.17 18.94 -17.18
CA ASN A 440 -3.78 18.00 -18.13
C ASN A 440 -3.52 18.36 -19.61
N GLN A 441 -2.57 19.25 -19.89
CA GLN A 441 -2.28 19.68 -21.27
C GLN A 441 -1.51 18.63 -22.10
N GLY A 442 -0.86 17.66 -21.46
CA GLY A 442 -0.09 16.61 -22.13
C GLY A 442 1.18 17.09 -22.86
N THR A 443 1.83 16.16 -23.55
CA THR A 443 3.12 16.34 -24.25
C THR A 443 3.10 17.42 -25.33
N SER A 444 1.94 17.73 -25.91
CA SER A 444 1.76 18.71 -26.99
C SER A 444 1.69 20.17 -26.51
N SER A 445 1.65 20.40 -25.19
CA SER A 445 1.63 21.73 -24.57
C SER A 445 2.83 22.58 -24.99
N THR A 446 2.60 23.86 -25.32
CA THR A 446 3.67 24.82 -25.58
C THR A 446 4.17 25.46 -24.28
N PRO A 447 5.45 25.87 -24.18
CA PRO A 447 5.95 26.51 -22.97
C PRO A 447 5.18 27.78 -22.59
N TYR A 448 4.91 27.97 -21.30
CA TYR A 448 4.27 29.16 -20.74
C TYR A 448 4.71 29.39 -19.29
N THR A 449 4.38 30.55 -18.72
CA THR A 449 4.62 30.84 -17.30
C THR A 449 3.32 30.87 -16.54
N LEU A 450 3.29 30.23 -15.37
CA LEU A 450 2.17 30.21 -14.44
C LEU A 450 2.55 30.93 -13.15
N THR A 451 1.67 31.80 -12.64
CA THR A 451 1.86 32.44 -11.34
C THR A 451 1.00 31.76 -10.28
N LEU A 452 1.63 31.04 -9.35
CA LEU A 452 0.96 30.42 -8.21
C LEU A 452 0.85 31.41 -7.04
N PRO A 453 -0.34 31.65 -6.48
CA PRO A 453 -0.52 32.52 -5.32
C PRO A 453 -0.14 31.83 -4.00
N ALA A 454 0.32 32.62 -3.02
CA ALA A 454 0.46 32.24 -1.60
C ALA A 454 1.09 30.85 -1.35
N THR A 455 2.29 30.61 -1.90
CA THR A 455 2.93 29.29 -1.87
C THR A 455 3.77 29.04 -0.61
N TYR A 456 4.79 29.88 -0.40
CA TYR A 456 5.64 29.94 0.78
C TYR A 456 5.87 31.41 1.16
N ASN A 457 6.64 31.65 2.24
CA ASN A 457 7.01 33.01 2.63
C ASN A 457 7.80 33.72 1.51
N ALA A 458 7.52 35.01 1.34
CA ALA A 458 8.24 35.91 0.44
C ALA A 458 9.77 35.77 0.59
N GLY A 459 10.49 35.68 -0.54
CA GLY A 459 11.95 35.50 -0.58
C GLY A 459 12.44 34.07 -0.29
N THR A 460 11.54 33.10 -0.07
CA THR A 460 11.94 31.70 0.11
C THR A 460 12.43 31.11 -1.21
N ASN A 461 13.62 30.50 -1.20
CA ASN A 461 14.07 29.65 -2.30
C ASN A 461 13.43 28.26 -2.20
N VAL A 462 12.84 27.79 -3.30
CA VAL A 462 12.19 26.49 -3.42
C VAL A 462 12.82 25.72 -4.57
N THR A 463 13.03 24.42 -4.37
CA THR A 463 13.52 23.50 -5.40
C THR A 463 12.34 22.79 -6.01
N GLU A 464 12.21 22.85 -7.33
CA GLU A 464 11.36 21.96 -8.10
C GLU A 464 12.10 20.62 -8.24
N VAL A 465 11.62 19.59 -7.56
CA VAL A 465 12.40 18.37 -7.29
C VAL A 465 12.49 17.42 -8.48
N LEU A 466 11.63 17.55 -9.50
CA LEU A 466 11.65 16.68 -10.68
C LEU A 466 12.66 17.16 -11.74
N SER A 467 12.84 18.48 -11.90
CA SER A 467 13.81 19.10 -12.82
C SER A 467 15.06 19.64 -12.12
N CYS A 468 15.05 19.69 -10.79
CA CYS A 468 16.10 20.28 -9.95
C CYS A 468 16.34 21.77 -10.15
N LYS A 469 15.37 22.47 -10.74
CA LYS A 469 15.41 23.92 -10.89
C LYS A 469 15.02 24.60 -9.57
N THR A 470 15.76 25.65 -9.20
CA THR A 470 15.42 26.50 -8.06
C THR A 470 14.63 27.72 -8.52
N TYR A 471 13.58 28.04 -7.78
CA TYR A 471 12.77 29.24 -7.93
C TYR A 471 12.82 30.05 -6.64
N MET A 472 12.61 31.35 -6.74
CA MET A 472 12.48 32.24 -5.60
C MET A 472 11.04 32.74 -5.53
N VAL A 473 10.42 32.60 -4.36
CA VAL A 473 9.11 33.20 -4.10
C VAL A 473 9.25 34.71 -4.10
N ASN A 474 8.38 35.40 -4.83
CA ASN A 474 8.41 36.84 -5.00
C ASN A 474 8.38 37.56 -3.64
N GLU A 475 9.30 38.50 -3.43
CA GLU A 475 9.48 39.23 -2.18
C GLU A 475 8.31 40.18 -1.85
N TRP A 476 7.54 40.59 -2.85
CA TRP A 476 6.52 41.62 -2.72
C TRP A 476 5.12 41.07 -2.48
N ASP A 477 4.78 39.95 -3.14
CA ASP A 477 3.41 39.40 -3.14
C ASP A 477 3.34 37.91 -2.79
N ALA A 478 4.46 37.28 -2.41
CA ALA A 478 4.56 35.87 -2.06
C ALA A 478 4.06 34.88 -3.15
N THR A 479 4.07 35.31 -4.42
CA THR A 479 3.74 34.45 -5.57
C THR A 479 4.95 33.66 -6.06
N LEU A 480 4.72 32.52 -6.70
CA LEU A 480 5.74 31.72 -7.38
C LEU A 480 5.47 31.72 -8.88
N VAL A 481 6.39 32.28 -9.67
CA VAL A 481 6.32 32.25 -11.14
C VAL A 481 7.06 31.01 -11.64
N VAL A 482 6.32 30.08 -12.22
CA VAL A 482 6.78 28.74 -12.62
C VAL A 482 6.79 28.62 -14.14
N ASP A 483 7.85 28.03 -14.68
CA ASP A 483 7.88 27.64 -16.09
C ASP A 483 7.21 26.29 -16.29
N MET A 484 6.19 26.28 -17.13
CA MET A 484 5.43 25.11 -17.51
C MET A 484 5.76 24.76 -18.97
N ASP A 485 5.97 23.48 -19.23
CA ASP A 485 6.22 22.96 -20.57
C ASP A 485 5.82 21.49 -20.66
N SER A 486 5.47 21.05 -21.87
CA SER A 486 5.16 19.66 -22.21
C SER A 486 4.15 18.98 -21.27
N GLY A 487 3.27 19.75 -20.63
CA GLY A 487 2.26 19.27 -19.68
C GLY A 487 2.84 18.52 -18.48
N LEU A 488 4.12 18.72 -18.15
CA LEU A 488 4.79 17.99 -17.08
C LEU A 488 4.36 18.50 -15.69
N PRO A 489 4.28 17.61 -14.68
CA PRO A 489 4.04 18.04 -13.31
C PRO A 489 5.25 18.81 -12.76
N ARG A 490 5.02 19.56 -11.69
CA ARG A 490 6.04 20.25 -10.89
C ARG A 490 5.81 19.96 -9.43
N VAL A 491 6.88 19.68 -8.68
CA VAL A 491 6.79 19.43 -7.23
C VAL A 491 7.81 20.29 -6.51
N PHE A 492 7.36 21.14 -5.59
CA PHE A 492 8.20 22.10 -4.90
C PHE A 492 8.43 21.71 -3.44
N PHE A 493 9.64 21.98 -2.97
CA PHE A 493 10.01 21.88 -1.56
C PHE A 493 11.04 22.97 -1.20
N PRO A 494 11.07 23.51 0.04
CA PRO A 494 12.02 24.55 0.43
C PRO A 494 13.48 24.11 0.24
N THR A 495 14.26 24.87 -0.54
CA THR A 495 15.66 24.55 -0.87
C THR A 495 16.52 24.42 0.38
N ALA A 496 16.27 25.28 1.38
CA ALA A 496 16.98 25.26 2.66
C ALA A 496 16.78 23.97 3.48
N LEU A 497 15.80 23.13 3.11
CA LEU A 497 15.48 21.89 3.81
C LEU A 497 15.88 20.62 3.04
N MET A 498 16.41 20.74 1.82
CA MET A 498 16.70 19.60 0.95
C MET A 498 17.84 18.68 1.43
N SER A 499 18.59 19.06 2.47
CA SER A 499 19.68 18.24 3.00
C SER A 499 19.16 16.90 3.54
N GLY A 500 19.75 15.79 3.12
CA GLY A 500 19.30 14.45 3.49
C GLY A 500 18.19 13.88 2.59
N SER A 501 17.72 14.62 1.59
CA SER A 501 16.65 14.16 0.68
C SER A 501 17.11 13.08 -0.30
N GLY A 502 18.37 13.10 -0.75
CA GLY A 502 18.83 12.22 -1.83
C GLY A 502 18.35 12.63 -3.23
N ILE A 503 17.94 13.90 -3.39
CA ILE A 503 17.35 14.48 -4.60
C ILE A 503 18.21 15.66 -5.05
N CYS A 504 18.31 15.95 -6.35
CA CYS A 504 18.98 17.14 -6.89
C CYS A 504 20.42 17.39 -6.40
N GLY A 505 21.19 16.31 -6.24
CA GLY A 505 22.59 16.37 -5.78
C GLY A 505 22.77 16.47 -4.26
N TYR A 506 21.69 16.60 -3.47
CA TYR A 506 21.75 16.48 -2.02
C TYR A 506 21.96 15.02 -1.62
N SER A 507 22.86 14.76 -0.67
CA SER A 507 23.12 13.41 -0.16
C SER A 507 21.88 12.83 0.52
N ALA A 508 21.63 11.53 0.34
CA ALA A 508 20.61 10.81 1.10
C ALA A 508 21.12 10.57 2.54
N ALA A 509 20.37 11.02 3.53
CA ALA A 509 20.69 10.82 4.94
C ALA A 509 19.43 10.89 5.80
N ASN A 510 19.39 10.13 6.90
CA ASN A 510 18.30 10.18 7.86
C ASN A 510 18.49 11.37 8.81
N LEU A 511 18.21 12.58 8.33
CA LEU A 511 18.31 13.83 9.10
C LEU A 511 16.94 14.29 9.57
N SER A 512 16.85 14.73 10.82
CA SER A 512 15.68 15.44 11.36
C SER A 512 15.69 16.91 10.97
N TYR A 513 14.53 17.56 11.07
CA TYR A 513 14.41 19.00 10.85
C TYR A 513 15.42 19.83 11.67
N THR A 514 15.59 19.49 12.95
CA THR A 514 16.54 20.19 13.83
C THR A 514 17.98 20.03 13.36
N GLN A 515 18.37 18.85 12.87
CA GLN A 515 19.70 18.61 12.33
C GLN A 515 19.93 19.42 11.05
N VAL A 516 18.93 19.48 10.16
CA VAL A 516 19.01 20.29 8.93
C VAL A 516 19.11 21.79 9.25
N LYS A 517 18.35 22.29 10.24
CA LYS A 517 18.38 23.71 10.62
C LYS A 517 19.64 24.13 11.37
N THR A 518 20.20 23.27 12.20
CA THR A 518 21.36 23.60 13.04
C THR A 518 22.70 23.26 12.40
N GLY A 519 22.71 22.38 11.38
CA GLY A 519 23.93 21.84 10.80
C GLY A 519 24.70 20.89 11.75
N VAL A 520 24.14 20.56 12.92
CA VAL A 520 24.77 19.68 13.91
C VAL A 520 24.24 18.27 13.74
N THR A 521 25.07 17.38 13.20
CA THR A 521 24.86 15.94 13.28
C THR A 521 25.39 15.45 14.63
N THR A 522 24.50 15.21 15.59
CA THR A 522 24.89 14.49 16.81
C THR A 522 25.30 13.08 16.42
N SER A 523 26.60 12.81 16.37
CA SER A 523 27.09 11.44 16.40
C SER A 523 26.72 10.86 17.76
N LEU A 524 25.65 10.08 17.85
CA LEU A 524 25.55 9.04 18.87
C LEU A 524 26.58 7.96 18.50
N GLY A 525 27.85 8.33 18.65
CA GLY A 525 28.93 7.36 18.65
C GLY A 525 28.73 6.48 19.86
N THR A 526 28.54 5.19 19.61
CA THR A 526 28.76 4.10 20.55
C THR A 526 30.20 4.13 21.05
N LYS A 527 30.54 5.10 21.90
CA LYS A 527 31.60 4.94 22.88
C LYS A 527 30.95 4.35 24.11
N ALA A 528 30.87 3.02 24.13
CA ALA A 528 30.84 2.30 25.40
C ALA A 528 32.10 2.71 26.16
N GLN A 529 31.97 3.72 27.02
CA GLN A 529 33.02 4.08 27.95
C GLN A 529 33.09 2.93 28.96
N GLN A 530 34.13 2.13 28.81
CA GLN A 530 34.58 1.13 29.76
C GLN A 530 34.81 1.84 31.10
N LEU A 531 33.79 1.85 31.97
CA LEU A 531 33.97 2.18 33.38
C LEU A 531 34.73 1.02 34.00
N THR A 532 36.05 1.17 34.05
CA THR A 532 36.92 0.34 34.88
C THR A 532 36.44 0.43 36.32
N GLY A 533 36.02 -0.71 36.88
CA GLY A 533 35.59 -0.81 38.25
C GLY A 533 36.72 -0.45 39.21
N GLN A 534 36.51 0.62 39.98
CA GLN A 534 37.05 0.85 41.33
C GLN A 534 36.51 2.18 41.86
N ALA A 535 35.28 2.18 42.38
CA ALA A 535 34.78 3.13 43.39
C ALA A 535 33.30 2.85 43.69
N ALA A 536 33.01 1.75 44.39
CA ALA A 536 31.68 1.51 44.98
C ALA A 536 31.84 0.78 46.32
N LEU A 537 32.47 1.47 47.28
CA LEU A 537 32.47 1.13 48.71
C LEU A 537 32.42 2.46 49.45
N GLY A 538 31.22 2.98 49.66
CA GLY A 538 31.04 4.24 50.41
C GLY A 538 29.75 4.99 50.13
N ALA A 539 28.60 4.33 50.16
CA ALA A 539 27.29 5.00 50.29
C ALA A 539 26.20 3.99 50.65
N PHE A 540 26.34 3.32 51.80
CA PHE A 540 25.28 2.47 52.36
C PHE A 540 25.17 2.64 53.87
N PHE A 541 25.22 3.88 54.36
CA PHE A 541 24.83 4.24 55.73
C PHE A 541 24.63 5.75 55.77
N LEU A 542 23.41 6.23 55.54
CA LEU A 542 22.80 7.42 56.15
C LEU A 542 21.43 7.68 55.48
N ALA A 543 20.40 6.97 55.91
CA ALA A 543 19.01 7.37 55.73
C ALA A 543 18.12 6.61 56.72
N LEU A 544 18.40 6.79 58.01
CA LEU A 544 17.52 6.34 59.09
C LEU A 544 17.60 7.36 60.22
N MET A 545 16.97 8.51 60.00
CA MET A 545 16.50 9.46 61.01
C MET A 545 15.96 10.69 60.30
N THR A 546 14.64 10.79 60.18
CA THR A 546 13.79 11.92 60.65
C THR A 546 12.47 11.91 59.90
N LEU A 547 11.43 11.39 60.54
CA LEU A 547 10.12 12.03 60.61
C LEU A 547 9.41 11.42 61.83
N VAL A 548 9.47 12.18 62.92
CA VAL A 548 8.51 12.12 64.02
C VAL A 548 7.34 12.99 63.59
N PHE A 549 6.19 12.35 63.31
CA PHE A 549 4.87 12.67 63.84
C PHE A 549 3.90 11.55 63.46
#